data_AF-A0A0S2Z3M3-F1
#
_entry.id   AF-A0A0S2Z3M3-F1
#
_cell.length_a   1.000
_cell.length_b   1.000
_cell.length_c   1.000
_cell.angle_alpha   90.00
_cell.angle_beta   90.00
_cell.angle_gamma   90.00
#
_symmetry.space_group_name_H-M   'P 1'
#
loop_
_entity.id
_entity.type
_entity.pdbx_description
1 polymer ?
#
loop_
_entity_poly.entity_id
_entity_poly.type
_entity_poly.pdbx_seq_one_letter_code
_entity_poly.pdbx_strand_id
1 'polypeptide(L)'
;MFSMRIVCLVLSVVGTAWTADSGEGDFLAEGGGVRGPRVVERHQSACKDSDWPFCSDEDWNYKCPSGCRMKGLIDEVNQDFTNRINKLKNSLFEYQKNNKDSHSLTTNIMEILRGDFSSANNRDNTYNRVSEDLRSRIEVLKRKVIEKVTANNLLVARVTTEETPHLKARAIKWQMRPEVKPIMKEHIAPREAMLNLALSEVSTLLLWGSLPCPPRLS
;
A
#
# COMPACT_ATOMS: atom_id res chain seq x y z
N MET A 1 7.52 -9.03 -19.07
CA MET A 1 7.78 -8.43 -20.41
C MET A 1 6.51 -8.08 -21.21
N PHE A 2 5.30 -8.15 -20.63
CA PHE A 2 4.05 -7.82 -21.35
C PHE A 2 3.66 -6.32 -21.28
N SER A 3 4.13 -5.58 -20.27
CA SER A 3 3.73 -4.17 -20.05
C SER A 3 4.26 -3.21 -21.12
N MET A 4 5.50 -3.39 -21.58
CA MET A 4 6.12 -2.46 -22.54
C MET A 4 5.47 -2.49 -23.93
N ARG A 5 4.98 -3.66 -24.36
CA ARG A 5 4.34 -3.82 -25.68
C ARG A 5 2.98 -3.13 -25.75
N ILE A 6 2.24 -3.12 -24.65
CA ILE A 6 0.92 -2.48 -24.56
C ILE A 6 1.08 -0.95 -24.58
N VAL A 7 2.07 -0.42 -23.87
CA VAL A 7 2.37 1.02 -23.85
C VAL A 7 2.79 1.54 -25.23
N CYS A 8 3.64 0.79 -25.95
CA CYS A 8 4.05 1.18 -27.31
C CYS A 8 2.88 1.18 -28.31
N LEU A 9 1.97 0.21 -28.22
CA LEU A 9 0.81 0.16 -29.12
C LEU A 9 -0.17 1.32 -28.88
N VAL A 10 -0.40 1.69 -27.62
CA VAL A 10 -1.26 2.84 -27.29
C VAL A 10 -0.65 4.16 -27.79
N LEU A 11 0.67 4.34 -27.66
CA LEU A 11 1.36 5.53 -28.15
C LEU A 11 1.31 5.66 -29.69
N SER A 12 1.42 4.55 -30.42
CA SER A 12 1.34 4.58 -31.89
C SER A 12 -0.07 4.92 -32.41
N VAL A 13 -1.12 4.46 -31.74
CA VAL A 13 -2.51 4.71 -32.18
C VAL A 13 -2.96 6.14 -31.87
N VAL A 14 -2.52 6.71 -30.74
CA VAL A 14 -2.80 8.12 -30.40
C VAL A 14 -2.07 9.08 -31.34
N GLY A 15 -0.86 8.72 -31.79
CA GLY A 15 -0.11 9.49 -32.78
C GLY A 15 -0.80 9.57 -34.14
N THR A 16 -1.41 8.48 -34.61
CA THR A 16 -2.11 8.45 -35.91
C THR A 16 -3.48 9.14 -35.88
N ALA A 17 -4.12 9.25 -34.71
CA ALA A 17 -5.40 9.96 -34.58
C ALA A 17 -5.24 11.50 -34.59
N TRP A 18 -4.05 12.01 -34.24
CA TRP A 18 -3.74 13.46 -34.27
C TRP A 18 -3.25 13.97 -35.63
N THR A 19 -2.94 13.07 -36.58
CA THR A 19 -2.45 13.46 -37.92
C THR A 19 -3.47 13.26 -39.03
N ALA A 20 -4.70 12.87 -38.70
CA ALA A 20 -5.75 12.57 -39.67
C ALA A 20 -6.99 13.46 -39.47
N ASP A 21 -6.82 14.76 -39.24
CA ASP A 21 -7.81 15.75 -39.69
C ASP A 21 -7.17 17.15 -39.75
N SER A 22 -6.75 17.55 -40.95
CA SER A 22 -6.63 18.96 -41.31
C SER A 22 -6.73 19.01 -42.82
N GLY A 23 -7.97 19.19 -43.28
CA GLY A 23 -8.28 19.41 -44.67
C GLY A 23 -7.48 20.57 -45.24
N GLU A 24 -7.07 20.41 -46.51
CA GLU A 24 -6.71 21.48 -47.41
C GLU A 24 -7.70 22.66 -47.28
N GLY A 25 -7.34 23.72 -46.56
CA GLY A 25 -8.20 24.90 -46.49
C GLY A 25 -7.81 26.00 -45.50
N ASP A 26 -7.36 25.66 -44.29
CA ASP A 26 -7.32 26.65 -43.21
C ASP A 26 -6.04 27.49 -43.10
N PHE A 27 -4.97 27.13 -43.82
CA PHE A 27 -3.71 27.89 -43.74
C PHE A 27 -3.74 29.23 -44.50
N LEU A 28 -4.65 29.40 -45.47
CA LEU A 28 -4.79 30.63 -46.25
C LEU A 28 -5.78 31.62 -45.63
N ALA A 29 -6.73 31.15 -44.82
CA ALA A 29 -7.73 32.00 -44.15
C ALA A 29 -7.15 32.70 -42.91
N GLU A 30 -6.23 32.05 -42.18
CA GLU A 30 -5.66 32.55 -40.93
C GLU A 30 -4.44 33.49 -41.12
N GLY A 31 -4.40 34.25 -42.22
CA GLY A 31 -3.47 35.38 -42.38
C GLY A 31 -2.02 35.05 -42.76
N GLY A 32 -1.73 33.84 -43.25
CA GLY A 32 -0.40 33.41 -43.71
C GLY A 32 0.16 34.11 -44.96
N GLY A 33 -0.51 35.14 -45.48
CA GLY A 33 -0.11 35.89 -46.68
C GLY A 33 0.88 37.03 -46.44
N VAL A 34 1.05 37.49 -45.19
CA VAL A 34 1.89 38.66 -44.89
C VAL A 34 3.24 38.20 -44.37
N ARG A 35 4.15 37.89 -45.29
CA ARG A 35 5.58 37.88 -44.95
C ARG A 35 5.92 39.29 -44.47
N GLY A 36 6.14 39.44 -43.15
CA GLY A 36 6.62 40.68 -42.56
C GLY A 36 7.85 41.21 -43.30
N PRO A 37 8.22 42.49 -43.12
CA PRO A 37 9.28 43.13 -43.89
C PRO A 37 10.49 42.19 -43.92
N ARG A 38 10.87 41.70 -45.11
CA ARG A 38 12.13 40.98 -45.24
C ARG A 38 13.17 41.91 -44.65
N VAL A 39 13.86 41.45 -43.61
CA VAL A 39 15.03 42.15 -43.08
C VAL A 39 15.90 42.41 -44.31
N VAL A 40 15.93 43.67 -44.75
CA VAL A 40 16.83 44.11 -45.81
C VAL A 40 18.19 43.70 -45.32
N GLU A 41 18.85 42.87 -46.13
CA GLU A 41 20.18 42.36 -45.90
C GLU A 41 21.04 43.54 -45.47
N ARG A 42 21.50 43.52 -44.20
CA ARG A 42 22.40 44.55 -43.68
C ARG A 42 23.50 44.71 -44.72
N HIS A 43 23.67 45.95 -45.21
CA HIS A 43 24.73 46.34 -46.14
C HIS A 43 25.92 45.42 -45.98
N GLN A 44 26.16 44.56 -46.98
CA GLN A 44 27.34 43.72 -47.02
C GLN A 44 28.52 44.68 -46.88
N SER A 45 29.17 44.67 -45.72
CA SER A 45 30.34 45.50 -45.52
C SER A 45 31.37 45.04 -46.54
N ALA A 46 32.15 45.96 -47.10
CA ALA A 46 33.27 45.67 -48.00
C ALA A 46 34.38 44.79 -47.37
N CYS A 47 34.14 44.23 -46.18
CA CYS A 47 34.97 43.26 -45.48
C CYS A 47 34.51 41.81 -45.77
N LYS A 48 33.35 41.63 -46.40
CA LYS A 48 32.81 40.30 -46.77
C LYS A 48 33.18 39.92 -48.21
N ASP A 49 34.36 40.31 -48.68
CA ASP A 49 34.87 39.88 -49.98
C ASP A 49 35.54 38.51 -49.80
N SER A 50 34.96 37.50 -50.44
CA SER A 50 35.32 36.09 -50.28
C SER A 50 36.26 35.58 -51.38
N ASP A 51 36.99 36.48 -52.04
CA ASP A 51 37.87 36.18 -53.18
C ASP A 51 39.19 35.50 -52.78
N TRP A 52 39.26 34.95 -51.56
CA TRP A 52 40.44 34.27 -51.02
C TRP A 52 40.37 32.76 -51.29
N PRO A 53 41.47 32.12 -51.70
CA PRO A 53 41.50 30.67 -51.85
C PRO A 53 41.34 29.96 -50.49
N PHE A 54 40.89 28.71 -50.52
CA PHE A 54 40.80 27.89 -49.31
C PHE A 54 42.18 27.67 -48.68
N CYS A 55 42.25 27.77 -47.36
CA CYS A 55 43.47 27.49 -46.61
C CYS A 55 43.79 25.99 -46.62
N SER A 56 45.08 25.66 -46.67
CA SER A 56 45.62 24.32 -46.39
C SER A 56 46.11 24.22 -44.94
N ASP A 57 46.36 23.01 -44.43
CA ASP A 57 46.84 22.82 -43.05
C ASP A 57 48.20 23.50 -42.80
N GLU A 58 49.05 23.60 -43.83
CA GLU A 58 50.36 24.26 -43.79
C GLU A 58 50.26 25.79 -43.68
N ASP A 59 49.10 26.37 -44.02
CA ASP A 59 48.85 27.80 -43.86
C ASP A 59 48.54 28.16 -42.40
N TRP A 60 48.20 27.18 -41.56
CA TRP A 60 48.04 27.39 -40.12
C TRP A 60 49.41 27.77 -39.53
N ASN A 61 49.44 28.74 -38.61
CA ASN A 61 50.65 29.40 -38.07
C ASN A 61 51.22 30.55 -38.93
N TYR A 62 51.12 30.50 -40.26
CA TYR A 62 51.54 31.62 -41.13
C TYR A 62 50.39 32.59 -41.46
N LYS A 63 49.17 32.07 -41.64
CA LYS A 63 47.94 32.84 -41.79
C LYS A 63 47.10 32.70 -40.52
N CYS A 64 46.92 33.80 -39.79
CA CYS A 64 46.18 33.83 -38.54
C CYS A 64 44.88 34.64 -38.68
N PRO A 65 43.80 34.26 -37.97
CA PRO A 65 42.58 35.06 -37.93
C PRO A 65 42.83 36.43 -37.32
N SER A 66 41.98 37.39 -37.66
CA SER A 66 42.07 38.73 -37.10
C SER A 66 41.86 38.72 -35.57
N GLY A 67 42.62 39.55 -34.86
CA GLY A 67 42.53 39.66 -33.40
C GLY A 67 41.13 40.06 -32.91
N CYS A 68 40.39 40.86 -33.68
CA CYS A 68 39.02 41.24 -33.33
C CYS A 68 38.06 40.04 -33.32
N ARG A 69 38.20 39.10 -34.28
CA ARG A 69 37.40 37.86 -34.31
C ARG A 69 37.76 36.97 -33.12
N MET A 70 39.05 36.81 -32.83
CA MET A 70 39.50 36.02 -31.69
C MET A 70 39.05 36.62 -30.36
N LYS A 71 39.15 37.94 -30.19
CA LYS A 71 38.64 38.65 -29.00
C LYS A 71 37.16 38.37 -28.78
N GLY A 72 36.34 38.47 -29.82
CA GLY A 72 34.91 38.18 -29.74
C GLY A 72 34.61 36.74 -29.30
N LEU A 73 35.30 35.76 -29.89
CA LEU A 73 35.15 34.34 -29.53
C LEU A 73 35.62 34.06 -28.10
N ILE A 74 36.74 34.65 -27.69
CA ILE A 74 37.28 34.49 -26.33
C ILE A 74 36.30 35.06 -25.30
N ASP A 75 35.75 36.25 -25.56
CA ASP A 75 34.82 36.91 -24.64
C ASP A 75 33.47 36.16 -24.59
N GLU A 76 32.95 35.69 -25.73
CA GLU A 76 31.73 34.88 -25.80
C GLU A 76 31.87 33.56 -25.02
N VAL A 77 32.97 32.84 -25.23
CA VAL A 77 33.23 31.57 -24.54
C VAL A 77 33.45 31.79 -23.05
N ASN A 78 34.17 32.84 -22.65
CA ASN A 78 34.34 33.19 -21.23
C ASN A 78 33.01 33.53 -20.56
N GLN A 79 32.13 34.24 -21.27
CA GLN A 79 30.80 34.58 -20.77
C GLN A 79 29.94 33.30 -20.61
N ASP A 80 29.93 32.40 -21.59
CA ASP A 80 29.20 31.14 -21.50
C ASP A 80 29.70 30.27 -20.34
N PHE A 81 31.03 30.14 -20.17
CA PHE A 81 31.59 29.43 -19.02
C PHE A 81 31.20 30.06 -17.69
N THR A 82 31.24 31.39 -17.58
CA THR A 82 30.84 32.09 -16.36
C THR A 82 29.38 31.84 -16.03
N ASN A 83 28.49 31.90 -17.04
CA ASN A 83 27.07 31.64 -16.88
C ASN A 83 26.81 30.19 -16.44
N ARG A 84 27.47 29.22 -17.09
CA ARG A 84 27.35 27.79 -16.73
C ARG A 84 27.87 27.52 -15.32
N ILE A 85 29.00 28.11 -14.95
CA ILE A 85 29.58 27.97 -13.60
C ILE A 85 28.64 28.55 -12.55
N ASN A 86 28.03 29.71 -12.80
CA ASN A 86 27.08 30.30 -11.85
C ASN A 86 25.83 29.44 -11.69
N LYS A 87 25.31 28.89 -12.79
CA LYS A 87 24.18 27.93 -12.72
C LYS A 87 24.54 26.70 -11.90
N LEU A 88 25.71 26.11 -12.15
CA LEU A 88 26.19 24.94 -11.40
C LEU A 88 26.37 25.26 -9.90
N LYS A 89 26.97 26.41 -9.56
CA LYS A 89 27.12 26.86 -8.17
C LYS A 89 25.78 27.01 -7.48
N ASN A 90 24.81 27.67 -8.12
CA ASN A 90 23.49 27.87 -7.54
C ASN A 90 22.79 26.53 -7.27
N SER A 91 22.78 25.61 -8.24
CA SER A 91 22.22 24.28 -8.04
C SER A 91 22.95 23.51 -6.92
N LEU A 92 24.28 23.61 -6.83
CA LEU A 92 25.05 22.98 -5.76
C LEU A 92 24.64 23.52 -4.38
N PHE A 93 24.46 24.82 -4.24
CA PHE A 93 24.01 25.43 -2.98
C PHE A 93 22.57 25.00 -2.61
N GLU A 94 21.68 24.90 -3.59
CA GLU A 94 20.33 24.38 -3.36
C GLU A 94 20.35 22.93 -2.86
N TYR A 95 21.12 22.04 -3.49
CA TYR A 95 21.26 20.66 -3.02
C TYR A 95 21.89 20.57 -1.64
N GLN A 96 22.91 21.40 -1.34
CA GLN A 96 23.53 21.42 -0.02
C GLN A 96 22.54 21.88 1.07
N LYS A 97 21.71 22.88 0.78
CA LYS A 97 20.66 23.34 1.68
C LYS A 97 19.60 22.26 1.89
N ASN A 98 19.06 21.71 0.80
CA ASN A 98 18.05 20.67 0.86
C ASN A 98 18.55 19.40 1.55
N ASN A 99 19.84 19.08 1.45
CA ASN A 99 20.44 17.96 2.18
C ASN A 99 20.47 18.20 3.69
N LYS A 100 20.76 19.44 4.16
CA LYS A 100 20.68 19.76 5.59
C LYS A 100 19.24 19.65 6.10
N ASP A 101 18.29 20.18 5.34
CA ASP A 101 16.87 20.13 5.69
C ASP A 101 16.38 18.66 5.72
N SER A 102 16.70 17.88 4.70
CA SER A 102 16.37 16.44 4.61
C SER A 102 16.99 15.64 5.76
N HIS A 103 18.27 15.88 6.06
CA HIS A 103 18.95 15.19 7.16
C HIS A 103 18.30 15.49 8.53
N SER A 104 17.91 16.75 8.77
CA SER A 104 17.19 17.12 9.99
C SER A 104 15.83 16.42 10.08
N LEU A 105 15.07 16.37 8.98
CA LEU A 105 13.79 15.66 8.91
C LEU A 105 13.96 14.17 9.18
N THR A 106 14.94 13.53 8.55
CA THR A 106 15.24 12.11 8.76
C THR A 106 15.62 11.83 10.21
N THR A 107 16.42 12.70 10.84
CA THR A 107 16.81 12.57 12.25
C THR A 107 15.59 12.69 13.15
N ASN A 108 14.72 13.69 12.92
CA ASN A 108 13.48 13.87 13.69
C ASN A 108 12.57 12.63 13.59
N ILE A 109 12.36 12.10 12.38
CA ILE A 109 11.54 10.90 12.18
C ILE A 109 12.17 9.69 12.88
N MET A 110 13.49 9.53 12.77
CA MET A 110 14.21 8.43 13.42
C MET A 110 14.08 8.50 14.95
N GLU A 111 14.18 9.69 15.55
CA GLU A 111 14.02 9.88 16.99
C GLU A 111 12.60 9.56 17.47
N ILE A 112 11.57 10.01 16.72
CA ILE A 112 10.16 9.69 17.02
C ILE A 112 9.95 8.18 16.97
N LEU A 113 10.33 7.53 15.86
CA LEU A 113 10.17 6.09 15.69
C LEU A 113 10.91 5.31 16.77
N ARG A 114 12.14 5.73 17.12
CA ARG A 114 12.92 5.08 18.19
C ARG A 114 12.24 5.20 19.55
N GLY A 115 11.63 6.36 19.85
CA GLY A 115 10.82 6.56 21.05
C GLY A 115 9.57 5.66 21.07
N ASP A 116 8.86 5.60 19.93
CA ASP A 116 7.65 4.78 19.78
C ASP A 116 7.94 3.29 19.95
N PHE A 117 9.03 2.78 19.36
CA PHE A 117 9.42 1.37 19.55
C PHE A 117 9.77 1.06 21.01
N SER A 118 10.45 1.96 21.71
CA SER A 118 10.75 1.80 23.14
C SER A 118 9.47 1.80 23.99
N SER A 119 8.52 2.68 23.65
CA SER A 119 7.21 2.76 24.33
C SER A 119 6.35 1.53 24.07
N ALA A 120 6.26 1.08 22.82
CA ALA A 120 5.54 -0.12 22.42
C ALA A 120 6.10 -1.37 23.13
N ASN A 121 7.42 -1.52 23.19
CA ASN A 121 8.06 -2.61 23.92
C ASN A 121 7.71 -2.60 25.43
N ASN A 122 7.65 -1.42 26.06
CA ASN A 122 7.21 -1.32 27.45
C ASN A 122 5.73 -1.72 27.65
N ARG A 123 4.87 -1.34 26.70
CA ARG A 123 3.45 -1.74 26.69
C ARG A 123 3.30 -3.25 26.53
N ASP A 124 4.04 -3.86 25.61
CA ASP A 124 4.03 -5.31 25.39
C ASP A 124 4.54 -6.07 26.61
N ASN A 125 5.61 -5.59 27.26
CA ASN A 125 6.08 -6.18 28.51
C ASN A 125 5.02 -6.14 29.62
N THR A 126 4.29 -5.03 29.73
CA THR A 126 3.19 -4.92 30.70
C THR A 126 2.05 -5.87 30.35
N TYR A 127 1.65 -5.91 29.08
CA TYR A 127 0.62 -6.82 28.59
C TYR A 127 0.97 -8.28 28.82
N ASN A 128 2.21 -8.68 28.53
CA ASN A 128 2.72 -10.04 28.72
C ASN A 128 2.70 -10.46 30.19
N ARG A 129 3.03 -9.55 31.13
CA ARG A 129 2.94 -9.86 32.56
C ARG A 129 1.50 -10.10 33.00
N VAL A 130 0.57 -9.26 32.53
CA VAL A 130 -0.85 -9.38 32.86
C VAL A 130 -1.46 -10.63 32.23
N SER A 131 -1.13 -10.92 30.97
CA SER A 131 -1.64 -12.09 30.27
C SER A 131 -1.15 -13.41 30.87
N GLU A 132 0.12 -13.50 31.27
CA GLU A 132 0.67 -14.65 31.99
C GLU A 132 0.02 -14.85 33.36
N ASP A 133 -0.19 -13.79 34.15
CA ASP A 133 -0.88 -13.89 35.45
C ASP A 133 -2.32 -14.40 35.26
N LEU A 134 -3.09 -13.81 34.34
CA LEU A 134 -4.44 -14.25 34.00
C LEU A 134 -4.48 -15.71 33.55
N ARG A 135 -3.56 -16.11 32.67
CA ARG A 135 -3.47 -17.49 32.18
C ARG A 135 -3.24 -18.48 33.32
N SER A 136 -2.34 -18.15 34.25
CA SER A 136 -2.05 -18.99 35.42
C SER A 136 -3.28 -19.15 36.33
N ARG A 137 -4.01 -18.06 36.59
CA ARG A 137 -5.22 -18.05 37.43
C ARG A 137 -6.35 -18.84 36.79
N ILE A 138 -6.53 -18.71 35.48
CA ILE A 138 -7.53 -19.47 34.73
C ILE A 138 -7.24 -20.97 34.80
N GLU A 139 -5.98 -21.39 34.67
CA GLU A 139 -5.60 -22.81 34.81
C GLU A 139 -5.84 -23.35 36.23
N VAL A 140 -5.60 -22.54 37.26
CA VAL A 140 -5.95 -22.91 38.65
C VAL A 140 -7.47 -23.04 38.83
N LEU A 141 -8.25 -22.08 38.31
CA LEU A 141 -9.70 -22.11 38.39
C LEU A 141 -10.29 -23.30 37.62
N LYS A 142 -9.77 -23.60 36.43
CA LYS A 142 -10.17 -24.75 35.61
C LYS A 142 -10.03 -26.06 36.38
N ARG A 143 -8.89 -26.27 37.07
CA ARG A 143 -8.69 -27.45 37.94
C ARG A 143 -9.73 -27.54 39.05
N LYS A 144 -10.00 -26.44 39.75
CA LYS A 144 -11.02 -26.40 40.82
C LYS A 144 -12.43 -26.66 40.30
N VAL A 145 -12.79 -26.09 39.14
CA VAL A 145 -14.11 -26.30 38.51
C VAL A 145 -14.27 -27.75 38.10
N ILE A 146 -13.25 -28.36 37.47
CA ILE A 146 -13.28 -29.79 37.11
C ILE A 146 -13.49 -30.64 38.36
N GLU A 147 -12.74 -30.41 39.44
CA GLU A 147 -12.88 -31.14 40.70
C GLU A 147 -14.31 -31.05 41.27
N LYS A 148 -14.89 -29.83 41.30
CA LYS A 148 -16.27 -29.62 41.79
C LYS A 148 -17.32 -30.27 40.89
N VAL A 149 -17.16 -30.20 39.56
CA VAL A 149 -18.05 -30.84 38.60
C VAL A 149 -17.99 -32.36 38.73
N THR A 150 -16.78 -32.93 38.84
CA THR A 150 -16.60 -34.38 39.04
C THR A 150 -17.22 -34.84 40.37
N ALA A 151 -17.00 -34.11 41.46
CA ALA A 151 -17.61 -34.41 42.76
C ALA A 151 -19.14 -34.37 42.69
N ASN A 152 -19.73 -33.33 42.08
CA ASN A 152 -21.17 -33.23 41.90
C ASN A 152 -21.72 -34.36 41.03
N ASN A 153 -21.06 -34.71 39.93
CA ASN A 153 -21.47 -35.81 39.07
C ASN A 153 -21.46 -37.15 39.81
N LEU A 154 -20.46 -37.38 40.68
CA LEU A 154 -20.41 -38.57 41.54
C LEU A 154 -21.54 -38.59 42.56
N LEU A 155 -21.87 -37.44 43.17
CA LEU A 155 -23.00 -37.34 44.10
C LEU A 155 -24.34 -37.61 43.39
N VAL A 156 -24.56 -37.03 42.21
CA VAL A 156 -25.75 -37.28 41.39
C VAL A 156 -25.84 -38.76 40.98
N ALA A 157 -24.73 -39.37 40.59
CA ALA A 157 -24.68 -40.81 40.32
C ALA A 157 -25.05 -41.64 41.55
N ARG A 158 -24.55 -41.28 42.75
CA ARG A 158 -24.93 -41.96 44.00
C ARG A 158 -26.42 -41.83 44.30
N VAL A 159 -26.97 -40.62 44.28
CA VAL A 159 -28.41 -40.37 44.54
C VAL A 159 -29.29 -41.13 43.55
N THR A 160 -28.96 -41.10 42.25
CA THR A 160 -29.70 -41.87 41.24
C THR A 160 -29.56 -43.39 41.46
N THR A 161 -28.40 -43.89 41.89
CA THR A 161 -28.24 -45.32 42.26
C THR A 161 -28.93 -45.70 43.57
N GLU A 162 -29.21 -44.75 44.46
CA GLU A 162 -29.92 -44.96 45.74
C GLU A 162 -31.44 -44.89 45.56
N GLU A 163 -31.93 -43.99 44.71
CA GLU A 163 -33.34 -43.93 44.33
C GLU A 163 -33.76 -45.12 43.46
N THR A 164 -32.87 -45.67 42.62
CA THR A 164 -33.19 -46.79 41.72
C THR A 164 -33.56 -48.12 42.39
N PRO A 165 -32.95 -48.61 43.50
CA PRO A 165 -33.42 -49.79 44.21
C PRO A 165 -34.75 -49.52 44.92
N HIS A 166 -34.99 -48.31 45.41
CA HIS A 166 -36.27 -47.93 46.02
C HIS A 166 -37.39 -47.80 44.98
N LEU A 167 -37.08 -47.28 43.78
CA LEU A 167 -37.99 -47.24 42.63
C LEU A 167 -38.21 -48.62 42.01
N LYS A 168 -37.19 -49.49 41.92
CA LYS A 168 -37.34 -50.89 41.47
C LYS A 168 -38.12 -51.73 42.48
N ALA A 169 -37.89 -51.61 43.78
CA ALA A 169 -38.67 -52.30 44.81
C ALA A 169 -40.13 -51.82 44.83
N ARG A 170 -40.37 -50.51 44.66
CA ARG A 170 -41.72 -49.97 44.49
C ARG A 170 -42.35 -50.46 43.20
N ALA A 171 -41.64 -50.46 42.07
CA ALA A 171 -42.10 -50.97 40.78
C ALA A 171 -42.43 -52.47 40.81
N ILE A 172 -41.60 -53.31 41.46
CA ILE A 172 -41.89 -54.74 41.64
C ILE A 172 -43.15 -54.95 42.49
N LYS A 173 -43.39 -54.11 43.52
CA LYS A 173 -44.64 -54.12 44.31
C LYS A 173 -45.86 -53.72 43.48
N TRP A 174 -45.70 -52.86 42.48
CA TRP A 174 -46.76 -52.50 41.53
C TRP A 174 -46.95 -53.54 40.40
N GLN A 175 -45.90 -54.29 40.04
CA GLN A 175 -45.91 -55.24 38.92
C GLN A 175 -46.55 -56.61 39.26
N MET A 176 -46.67 -56.95 40.54
CA MET A 176 -47.33 -58.19 41.03
C MET A 176 -48.86 -58.08 41.15
N ARG A 177 -49.49 -57.01 40.62
CA ARG A 177 -50.94 -56.94 40.50
C ARG A 177 -51.33 -57.16 39.03
N PRO A 178 -51.71 -58.39 38.63
CA PRO A 178 -52.23 -58.62 37.30
C PRO A 178 -53.68 -58.16 37.30
N GLU A 179 -53.95 -57.02 36.69
CA GLU A 179 -55.16 -56.78 35.91
C GLU A 179 -54.99 -55.41 35.24
N VAL A 180 -55.34 -55.35 33.96
CA VAL A 180 -55.44 -54.17 33.08
C VAL A 180 -54.18 -53.69 32.35
N LYS A 181 -54.09 -54.11 31.09
CA LYS A 181 -53.59 -53.34 29.92
C LYS A 181 -54.78 -53.20 28.95
N PRO A 182 -54.72 -52.39 27.87
CA PRO A 182 -54.15 -51.04 27.70
C PRO A 182 -55.14 -50.13 26.90
N ILE A 183 -55.08 -48.79 27.02
CA ILE A 183 -55.59 -47.91 25.95
C ILE A 183 -54.67 -46.69 25.77
N MET A 184 -54.24 -46.50 24.52
CA MET A 184 -53.38 -45.45 23.98
C MET A 184 -53.97 -44.04 24.04
N LYS A 185 -53.09 -43.03 24.18
CA LYS A 185 -53.02 -41.71 23.50
C LYS A 185 -52.20 -40.74 24.39
N GLU A 186 -51.39 -39.79 23.94
CA GLU A 186 -51.02 -39.23 22.64
C GLU A 186 -49.79 -38.32 22.91
N HIS A 187 -48.91 -38.19 21.92
CA HIS A 187 -47.92 -37.11 21.71
C HIS A 187 -47.14 -36.48 22.88
N ILE A 188 -45.90 -36.98 23.07
CA ILE A 188 -44.77 -36.17 23.55
C ILE A 188 -43.65 -36.27 22.51
N ALA A 189 -43.27 -35.11 21.95
CA ALA A 189 -42.22 -34.99 20.94
C ALA A 189 -40.83 -35.29 21.53
N PRO A 190 -39.91 -35.89 20.76
CA PRO A 190 -38.59 -36.26 21.24
C PRO A 190 -37.69 -35.03 21.42
N ARG A 191 -37.06 -34.94 22.61
CA ARG A 191 -36.05 -33.94 23.01
C ARG A 191 -34.80 -33.88 22.11
N GLU A 192 -34.69 -34.74 21.11
CA GLU A 192 -33.54 -34.80 20.20
C GLU A 192 -33.60 -33.77 19.06
N ALA A 193 -34.77 -33.17 18.77
CA ALA A 193 -34.89 -32.16 17.71
C ALA A 193 -34.37 -30.77 18.11
N MET A 194 -34.26 -30.45 19.40
CA MET A 194 -33.80 -29.13 19.86
C MET A 194 -32.27 -28.99 19.94
N LEU A 195 -31.52 -30.08 20.02
CA LEU A 195 -30.04 -30.01 20.07
C LEU A 195 -29.42 -29.72 18.70
N ASN A 196 -30.08 -30.12 17.61
CA ASN A 196 -29.55 -29.94 16.25
C ASN A 196 -29.74 -28.51 15.69
N LEU A 197 -30.69 -27.73 16.23
CA LEU A 197 -30.85 -26.32 15.86
C LEU A 197 -29.82 -25.41 16.55
N ALA A 198 -29.47 -25.70 17.81
CA ALA A 198 -28.49 -24.90 18.56
C ALA A 198 -27.04 -25.09 18.06
N LEU A 199 -26.71 -26.25 17.47
CA LEU A 199 -25.39 -26.50 16.89
C LEU A 199 -25.21 -25.87 15.50
N SER A 200 -26.29 -25.51 14.79
CA SER A 200 -26.19 -24.84 13.48
C SER A 200 -25.94 -23.33 13.60
N GLU A 201 -26.46 -22.68 14.65
CA GLU A 201 -26.26 -21.23 14.87
C GLU A 201 -24.87 -20.86 15.41
N VAL A 202 -24.20 -21.77 16.13
CA VAL A 202 -22.82 -21.52 16.61
C VAL A 202 -21.81 -21.65 15.46
N SER A 203 -22.09 -22.45 14.44
CA SER A 203 -21.20 -22.64 13.29
C SER A 203 -21.24 -21.46 12.31
N THR A 204 -22.34 -20.71 12.21
CA THR A 204 -22.44 -19.51 11.36
C THR A 204 -21.79 -18.27 11.99
N LEU A 205 -21.73 -18.18 13.33
CA LEU A 205 -21.05 -17.08 14.03
C LEU A 205 -19.51 -17.17 14.00
N LEU A 206 -18.94 -18.38 13.87
CA LEU A 206 -17.49 -18.56 13.73
C LEU A 206 -16.95 -18.29 12.32
N LEU A 207 -17.83 -18.25 11.30
CA LEU A 207 -17.45 -17.99 9.90
C LEU A 207 -17.54 -16.51 9.48
N TRP A 208 -18.05 -15.62 10.35
CA TRP A 208 -18.13 -14.17 10.10
C TRP A 208 -17.06 -13.36 10.86
N GLY A 209 -16.15 -14.03 11.57
CA GLY A 209 -15.04 -13.41 12.32
C GLY A 209 -13.75 -13.19 11.53
N SER A 210 -13.74 -13.42 10.21
CA SER A 210 -12.56 -13.26 9.36
C SER A 210 -12.89 -12.45 8.12
N LEU A 211 -13.00 -11.13 8.29
CA LEU A 211 -12.83 -10.17 7.20
C LEU A 211 -11.87 -9.04 7.63
N PRO A 212 -11.01 -8.55 6.72
CA PRO A 212 -9.92 -7.65 7.05
C PRO A 212 -10.39 -6.20 7.21
N CYS A 213 -9.73 -5.47 8.12
CA CYS A 213 -9.90 -4.04 8.35
C CYS A 213 -9.79 -3.21 7.05
N PRO A 214 -10.65 -2.19 6.85
CA PRO A 214 -10.46 -1.21 5.78
C PRO A 214 -9.41 -0.15 6.18
N PRO A 215 -8.64 0.41 5.22
CA PRO A 215 -7.72 1.51 5.50
C PRO A 215 -8.49 2.82 5.75
N ARG A 216 -8.05 3.55 6.78
CA ARG A 216 -8.44 4.96 7.00
C ARG A 216 -7.86 5.82 5.89
N LEU A 217 -8.71 6.54 5.17
CA LEU A 217 -8.30 7.70 4.37
C LEU A 217 -8.04 8.90 5.31
N SER A 218 -6.86 9.47 5.17
CA SER A 218 -6.54 10.89 5.38
C SER A 218 -6.27 11.50 4.01
#